data_AF-A0A2V3U7N2-F1
#
_entry.id   AF-A0A2V3U7N2-F1
#
_cell.length_a   1.000
_cell.length_b   1.000
_cell.length_c   1.000
_cell.angle_alpha   90.00
_cell.angle_beta   90.00
_cell.angle_gamma   90.00
#
_symmetry.space_group_name_H-M   'P 1'
#
loop_
_entity.id
_entity.type
_entity.pdbx_description
1 polymer ?
#
loop_
_entity_poly.entity_id
_entity_poly.type
_entity_poly.pdbx_seq_one_letter_code
_entity_poly.pdbx_strand_id
1 'polypeptide(L)' 'MYKVTGTDPSGRTMAFACGTDEQALEKTWELARRGFRDVSVADPSGRQMSAMAFERSLDLEYD' A
#
# COMPACT_ATOMS: atom_id res chain seq x y z
N MET A 1 -12.80 1.30 0.27
CA MET A 1 -11.89 0.25 0.76
C MET A 1 -10.51 0.53 0.18
N TYR A 2 -9.45 0.29 0.95
CA TYR A 2 -8.09 0.44 0.45
C TYR A 2 -7.70 -0.71 -0.48
N LYS A 3 -6.82 -0.43 -1.43
CA LYS A 3 -6.23 -1.44 -2.31
C LYS A 3 -4.73 -1.24 -2.40
N VAL A 4 -3.96 -2.24 -2.03
CA VAL A 4 -2.49 -2.24 -2.17
C VAL A 4 -2.12 -3.05 -3.39
N THR A 5 -1.31 -2.49 -4.28
CA THR A 5 -0.74 -3.21 -5.42
C THR A 5 0.77 -3.29 -5.29
N GLY A 6 1.38 -4.31 -5.87
CA GLY A 6 2.83 -4.40 -6.00
C GLY A 6 3.24 -5.45 -7.01
N THR A 7 4.46 -5.34 -7.53
CA THR A 7 5.06 -6.28 -8.47
C THR A 7 5.96 -7.24 -7.71
N ASP A 8 5.66 -8.53 -7.74
CA ASP A 8 6.44 -9.56 -7.05
C ASP A 8 7.84 -9.75 -7.68
N PRO A 9 8.77 -10.48 -7.02
CA PRO A 9 10.10 -10.75 -7.58
C PRO A 9 10.12 -11.48 -8.92
N SER A 10 9.02 -12.16 -9.29
CA SER A 10 8.86 -12.82 -10.59
C SER A 10 8.32 -11.88 -11.68
N GLY A 11 8.05 -10.61 -11.34
CA GLY A 11 7.54 -9.60 -12.26
C GLY A 11 6.01 -9.56 -12.36
N ARG A 12 5.27 -10.26 -11.49
CA ARG A 12 3.80 -10.28 -11.53
C ARG A 12 3.22 -9.20 -10.65
N THR A 13 2.35 -8.37 -11.21
CA THR A 13 1.59 -7.39 -10.44
C THR A 13 0.43 -8.07 -9.73
N MET A 14 0.37 -7.89 -8.41
CA MET A 14 -0.70 -8.38 -7.56
C MET A 14 -1.46 -7.22 -6.92
N ALA A 15 -2.70 -7.47 -6.54
CA ALA A 15 -3.54 -6.52 -5.82
C ALA A 15 -4.15 -7.18 -4.59
N PHE A 16 -4.19 -6.43 -3.48
CA PHE A 16 -4.66 -6.87 -2.18
C PHE A 16 -5.69 -5.87 -1.68
N ALA A 17 -6.85 -6.36 -1.27
CA ALA A 17 -7.89 -5.55 -0.66
C ALA A 17 -7.62 -5.41 0.84
N CYS A 18 -7.66 -4.17 1.34
CA CYS A 18 -7.43 -3.84 2.75
C CYS A 18 -8.64 -3.05 3.26
N GLY A 19 -9.25 -3.50 4.36
CA GLY A 19 -10.46 -2.91 4.93
C GLY A 19 -10.22 -1.51 5.52
N THR A 20 -9.05 -1.31 6.13
CA THR A 20 -8.65 -0.07 6.80
C THR A 20 -7.32 0.45 6.26
N ASP A 21 -6.99 1.69 6.63
CA ASP A 21 -5.67 2.30 6.46
C ASP A 21 -4.58 1.50 7.18
N GLU A 22 -4.81 1.08 8.42
CA GLU A 22 -3.87 0.26 9.21
C GLU A 22 -3.55 -1.07 8.50
N GLN A 23 -4.57 -1.74 7.96
CA GLN A 23 -4.39 -2.97 7.17
C GLN A 23 -3.64 -2.70 5.86
N ALA A 24 -3.85 -1.54 5.23
CA ALA A 24 -3.11 -1.15 4.05
C ALA A 24 -1.64 -0.87 4.38
N LEU A 25 -1.38 -0.18 5.49
CA LEU A 25 -0.05 0.13 5.99
C LEU A 25 0.75 -1.14 6.30
N GLU A 26 0.18 -2.05 7.09
CA GLU A 26 0.80 -3.35 7.38
C GLU A 26 1.11 -4.10 6.08
N LYS A 27 0.19 -4.06 5.10
CA LYS A 27 0.37 -4.72 3.82
C LYS A 27 1.52 -4.12 3.02
N THR A 28 1.69 -2.80 3.01
CA THR A 28 2.84 -2.17 2.33
C THR A 28 4.17 -2.64 2.91
N TRP A 29 4.28 -2.76 4.24
CA TRP A 29 5.47 -3.28 4.91
C TRP A 29 5.70 -4.76 4.66
N GLU A 30 4.63 -5.58 4.63
CA GLU A 30 4.72 -6.99 4.25
C GLU A 30 5.30 -7.14 2.84
N LEU A 31 4.76 -6.38 1.87
CA LEU A 31 5.21 -6.43 0.48
C LEU A 31 6.68 -5.99 0.35
N ALA A 32 7.08 -4.92 1.05
CA ALA A 32 8.47 -4.46 1.09
C ALA A 32 9.42 -5.55 1.63
N ARG A 33 9.07 -6.19 2.77
CA ARG A 33 9.85 -7.31 3.35
C ARG A 33 9.94 -8.53 2.42
N ARG A 34 8.93 -8.73 1.58
CA ARG A 34 8.87 -9.83 0.60
C ARG A 34 9.55 -9.49 -0.74
N GLY A 35 10.13 -8.30 -0.87
CA GLY A 35 10.83 -7.86 -2.08
C GLY A 35 9.94 -7.44 -3.23
N PHE A 36 8.67 -7.10 -2.97
CA PHE A 36 7.80 -6.50 -3.98
C PHE A 36 8.29 -5.09 -4.33
N ARG A 37 8.14 -4.71 -5.59
CA ARG A 37 8.47 -3.40 -6.14
C ARG A 37 7.20 -2.67 -6.57
N ASP A 38 7.33 -1.38 -6.91
CA ASP A 38 6.22 -0.55 -7.40
C ASP A 38 4.98 -0.59 -6.50
N VAL A 39 5.22 -0.61 -5.18
CA VAL A 39 4.13 -0.72 -4.20
C VAL A 39 3.34 0.59 -4.17
N SER A 40 2.04 0.49 -4.41
CA SER A 40 1.11 1.61 -4.42
C SER A 40 -0.15 1.30 -3.62
N VAL A 41 -0.75 2.33 -3.04
CA VAL A 41 -1.98 2.25 -2.26
C VAL A 41 -3.01 3.13 -2.95
N ALA A 42 -4.20 2.58 -3.21
CA ALA A 42 -5.38 3.34 -3.54
C ALA A 42 -6.30 3.42 -2.32
N ASP A 43 -6.71 4.63 -1.97
CA ASP A 43 -7.62 4.88 -0.86
C ASP A 43 -9.10 4.58 -1.24
N PRO A 44 -10.05 4.64 -0.29
CA PRO A 44 -11.47 4.45 -0.58
C PRO A 44 -12.08 5.42 -1.60
N SER A 45 -11.47 6.60 -1.80
CA SER A 45 -11.87 7.58 -2.82
C SER A 45 -11.32 7.25 -4.21
N GLY A 46 -10.44 6.25 -4.31
CA GLY A 46 -9.75 5.86 -5.54
C GLY A 46 -8.49 6.65 -5.82
N ARG A 47 -8.06 7.53 -4.92
CA ARG A 47 -6.79 8.25 -5.04
C ARG A 47 -5.64 7.29 -4.82
N GLN A 48 -4.72 7.25 -5.78
CA GLN A 48 -3.56 6.37 -5.75
C GLN A 48 -2.31 7.15 -5.33
N MET A 49 -1.47 6.52 -4.51
CA MET A 49 -0.18 7.06 -4.08
C MET A 49 0.83 5.94 -3.84
N SER A 50 2.13 6.27 -3.77
CA SER A 50 3.16 5.30 -3.43
C SER A 50 3.06 4.89 -1.95
N ALA A 51 3.62 3.73 -1.59
CA ALA A 51 3.70 3.30 -0.19
C ALA A 51 4.31 4.37 0.73
N MET A 52 5.41 5.01 0.33
CA MET A 52 6.06 6.07 1.12
C MET A 52 5.19 7.32 1.27
N ALA A 53 4.43 7.70 0.23
CA ALA A 53 3.52 8.83 0.32
C ALA A 53 2.32 8.52 1.23
N PHE A 54 1.84 7.28 1.21
CA PHE A 54 0.78 6.80 2.08
C PHE A 54 1.19 6.76 3.56
N GLU A 55 2.37 6.21 3.87
CA GLU A 55 2.93 6.22 5.23
C GLU A 55 2.98 7.65 5.80
N ARG A 56 3.50 8.60 5.01
CA ARG A 56 3.55 10.01 5.43
C ARG A 56 2.19 10.67 5.57
N SER A 57 1.17 10.27 4.80
CA SER A 57 -0.16 10.85 4.96
C SER A 57 -0.82 10.42 6.26
N LEU A 58 -0.55 9.19 6.72
CA LEU A 58 -1.06 8.72 8.01
C LEU A 58 -0.39 9.46 9.18
N ASP A 59 0.93 9.64 9.13
CA ASP A 59 1.65 10.43 10.16
C ASP A 59 1.06 11.85 10.33
N LEU A 60 0.53 12.45 9.26
CA LEU A 60 -0.12 13.77 9.30
C LEU A 60 -1.57 13.74 9.81
N GLU A 61 -2.25 12.61 9.76
CA GLU A 61 -3.62 12.47 10.29
C GLU A 61 -3.64 12.17 11.80
N TYR A 62 -2.53 11.67 12.36
CA TYR A 62 -2.42 11.28 13.77
C TYR A 62 -1.72 12.32 14.68
N ASP A 63 -1.34 13.48 14.15
CA ASP A 63 -0.86 14.68 14.89
C ASP A 63 -2.01 15.67 15.22
#